data_AF-A0A7V3D6Y4-F1
#
_entry.id   AF-A0A7V3D6Y4-F1
#
_cell.length_a   1.000
_cell.length_b   1.000
_cell.length_c   1.000
_cell.angle_alpha   90.00
_cell.angle_beta   90.00
_cell.angle_gamma   90.00
#
_symmetry.space_group_name_H-M   'P 1'
#
loop_
_entity.id
_entity.type
_entity.pdbx_description
1 polymer ?
#
loop_
_entity_poly.entity_id
_entity_poly.type
_entity_poly.pdbx_seq_one_letter_code
_entity_poly.pdbx_strand_id
1 'polypeptide(L)'
;MALAAERDLVARQYARGFREVFDEGLPALLRAARAGAGTERAIIACQLHLLARHPDSLIARKRGLDEALEASRRASQVCGWEQGLGDWSELETFDAWLRQGGHARNPGTTADLVAACLFAALREGWLTPRWQR
;
A
#
# COMPACT_ATOMS: atom_id res chain seq x y z
N MET A 1 -12.30 -18.17 4.18
CA MET A 1 -11.85 -16.77 4.23
C MET A 1 -12.91 -15.80 4.76
N ALA A 2 -14.19 -15.95 4.42
CA ALA A 2 -15.26 -15.04 4.89
C ALA A 2 -15.30 -14.78 6.41
N LEU A 3 -15.08 -15.80 7.24
CA LEU A 3 -15.10 -15.67 8.71
C LEU A 3 -14.03 -14.71 9.29
N ALA A 4 -12.97 -14.40 8.54
CA ALA A 4 -11.91 -13.49 8.98
C ALA A 4 -11.95 -12.12 8.28
N ALA A 5 -12.86 -11.90 7.34
CA ALA A 5 -12.88 -10.73 6.44
C ALA A 5 -12.99 -9.37 7.15
N GLU A 6 -13.55 -9.35 8.37
CA GLU A 6 -13.67 -8.10 9.14
C GLU A 6 -12.35 -7.67 9.80
N ARG A 7 -11.47 -8.62 10.14
CA ARG A 7 -10.22 -8.37 10.89
C ARG A 7 -8.94 -8.58 10.10
N ASP A 8 -9.01 -9.25 8.96
CA ASP A 8 -7.87 -9.56 8.09
C ASP A 8 -8.17 -9.07 6.68
N LEU A 9 -7.38 -8.11 6.21
CA LEU A 9 -7.62 -7.44 4.94
C LEU A 9 -7.31 -8.35 3.74
N VAL A 10 -6.44 -9.35 3.89
CA VAL A 10 -6.21 -10.38 2.86
C VAL A 10 -7.42 -11.29 2.77
N ALA A 11 -7.94 -11.78 3.90
CA ALA A 11 -9.15 -12.60 3.92
C ALA A 11 -10.36 -11.86 3.32
N ARG A 12 -10.42 -10.53 3.52
CA ARG A 12 -11.43 -9.67 2.91
C ARG A 12 -11.38 -9.69 1.39
N GLN A 13 -10.18 -9.68 0.78
CA GLN A 13 -10.04 -9.73 -0.68
C GLN A 13 -10.71 -10.98 -1.26
N TYR A 14 -10.46 -12.14 -0.65
CA TYR A 14 -11.08 -13.40 -1.08
C TYR A 14 -12.60 -13.43 -0.85
N ALA A 15 -13.09 -12.75 0.19
CA ALA A 15 -14.52 -12.72 0.51
C ALA A 15 -15.30 -11.71 -0.33
N ARG A 16 -14.65 -10.63 -0.78
CA ARG A 16 -15.31 -9.48 -1.42
C ARG A 16 -14.89 -9.27 -2.87
N GLY A 17 -14.16 -10.20 -3.48
CA GLY A 17 -13.80 -10.13 -4.90
C GLY A 17 -12.68 -9.13 -5.19
N PHE A 18 -11.70 -9.00 -4.29
CA PHE A 18 -10.50 -8.18 -4.47
C PHE A 18 -10.77 -6.68 -4.68
N ARG A 19 -11.81 -6.13 -4.05
CA ARG A 19 -12.25 -4.74 -4.27
C ARG A 19 -11.17 -3.72 -3.94
N GLU A 20 -10.47 -3.85 -2.80
CA GLU A 20 -9.41 -2.90 -2.46
C GLU A 20 -8.25 -2.96 -3.48
N VAL A 21 -8.00 -4.12 -4.10
CA VAL A 21 -7.00 -4.26 -5.18
C VAL A 21 -7.48 -3.55 -6.45
N PHE A 22 -8.68 -3.87 -6.95
CA PHE A 22 -9.16 -3.40 -8.26
C PHE A 22 -9.71 -1.97 -8.24
N ASP A 23 -10.38 -1.56 -7.16
CA ASP A 23 -11.08 -0.28 -7.07
C ASP A 23 -10.20 0.82 -6.44
N GLU A 24 -9.15 0.46 -5.69
CA GLU A 24 -8.35 1.43 -4.93
C GLU A 24 -6.85 1.38 -5.30
N GLY A 25 -6.19 0.24 -5.03
CA GLY A 25 -4.74 0.11 -5.20
C GLY A 25 -4.29 0.18 -6.65
N LEU A 26 -4.92 -0.58 -7.54
CA LEU A 26 -4.57 -0.62 -8.96
C LEU A 26 -4.79 0.75 -9.64
N PRO A 27 -5.91 1.47 -9.43
CA PRO A 27 -6.06 2.84 -9.89
C PRO A 27 -4.97 3.78 -9.36
N ALA A 28 -4.58 3.69 -8.08
CA ALA A 28 -3.51 4.53 -7.52
C ALA A 28 -2.15 4.26 -8.18
N LEU A 29 -1.79 2.98 -8.34
CA LEU A 29 -0.57 2.54 -9.03
C LEU A 29 -0.50 3.09 -10.46
N LEU A 30 -1.59 2.93 -11.24
CA LEU A 30 -1.63 3.36 -12.63
C LEU A 30 -1.62 4.87 -12.78
N ARG A 31 -2.30 5.63 -11.89
CA ARG A 31 -2.24 7.10 -11.90
C ARG A 31 -0.81 7.58 -11.72
N ALA A 32 -0.11 7.06 -10.71
CA ALA A 32 1.28 7.45 -10.46
C ALA A 32 2.20 7.05 -11.63
N ALA A 33 2.06 5.83 -12.16
CA ALA A 33 2.85 5.39 -13.30
C ALA A 33 2.61 6.25 -14.57
N ARG A 34 1.35 6.62 -14.85
CA ARG A 34 0.98 7.47 -16.00
C ARG A 34 1.41 8.92 -15.84
N ALA A 35 1.53 9.42 -14.61
CA ALA A 35 2.10 10.73 -14.32
C ALA A 35 3.62 10.82 -14.59
N GLY A 36 4.22 9.75 -15.14
CA GLY A 36 5.66 9.69 -15.42
C GLY A 36 6.49 9.34 -14.19
N ALA A 37 5.86 8.99 -13.07
CA ALA A 37 6.59 8.51 -11.91
C ALA A 37 7.28 7.18 -12.26
N GLY A 38 8.55 7.03 -11.88
CA GLY A 38 9.24 5.75 -12.01
C GLY A 38 8.50 4.64 -11.26
N THR A 39 8.71 3.38 -11.65
CA THR A 39 8.01 2.20 -11.07
C THR A 39 8.05 2.19 -9.55
N GLU A 40 9.19 2.51 -8.95
CA GLU A 40 9.36 2.63 -7.50
C GLU A 40 8.39 3.64 -6.88
N ARG A 41 8.33 4.86 -7.43
CA ARG A 41 7.42 5.90 -6.94
C ARG A 41 5.96 5.49 -7.07
N ALA A 42 5.60 4.79 -8.14
CA ALA A 42 4.24 4.29 -8.34
C ALA A 42 3.87 3.22 -7.31
N ILE A 43 4.81 2.34 -6.95
CA ILE A 43 4.64 1.34 -5.89
C ILE A 43 4.47 2.02 -4.54
N ILE A 44 5.31 3.01 -4.21
CA ILE A 44 5.20 3.78 -2.96
C ILE A 44 3.84 4.51 -2.89
N ALA A 45 3.42 5.16 -3.98
CA ALA A 45 2.12 5.84 -4.03
C ALA A 45 0.96 4.87 -3.79
N CYS A 46 1.00 3.67 -4.40
CA CYS A 46 0.02 2.61 -4.16
C CYS A 46 0.00 2.14 -2.70
N GLN A 47 1.18 1.88 -2.13
CA GLN A 47 1.35 1.48 -0.73
C GLN A 47 0.76 2.52 0.22
N LEU A 48 1.12 3.79 0.07
CA LEU A 48 0.62 4.88 0.92
C LEU A 48 -0.88 5.06 0.77
N HIS A 49 -1.41 4.98 -0.46
CA HIS A 49 -2.85 5.11 -0.72
C HIS A 49 -3.66 4.03 0.01
N LEU A 50 -3.23 2.77 -0.08
CA LEU A 50 -3.88 1.66 0.60
C LEU A 50 -3.75 1.76 2.12
N LEU A 51 -2.53 2.00 2.64
CA LEU A 51 -2.28 2.08 4.08
C LEU A 51 -3.03 3.25 4.74
N ALA A 52 -3.14 4.39 4.05
CA ALA A 52 -3.87 5.55 4.54
C ALA A 52 -5.37 5.27 4.76
N ARG A 53 -5.94 4.32 4.01
CA ARG A 53 -7.39 4.03 3.98
C ARG A 53 -7.74 2.79 4.78
N HIS A 54 -6.83 1.83 4.87
CA HIS A 54 -7.06 0.53 5.51
C HIS A 54 -5.96 0.25 6.53
N PRO A 55 -6.28 0.24 7.85
CA PRO A 55 -5.33 -0.15 8.87
C PRO A 55 -4.78 -1.54 8.62
N ASP A 56 -3.45 -1.68 8.67
CA ASP A 56 -2.78 -2.91 8.31
C ASP A 56 -3.05 -4.02 9.34
N SER A 57 -3.61 -5.16 8.90
CA SER A 57 -3.97 -6.26 9.79
C SER A 57 -2.76 -7.00 10.39
N LEU A 58 -1.58 -6.96 9.75
CA LEU A 58 -0.35 -7.51 10.34
C LEU A 58 0.14 -6.62 11.48
N ILE A 59 0.12 -5.29 11.31
CA ILE A 59 0.42 -4.35 12.39
C ILE A 59 -0.60 -4.53 13.52
N ALA A 60 -1.89 -4.55 13.21
CA ALA A 60 -2.94 -4.72 14.22
C ALA A 60 -2.76 -6.01 15.03
N ARG A 61 -2.36 -7.11 14.37
CA ARG A 61 -2.07 -8.39 15.02
C ARG A 61 -0.85 -8.33 15.94
N LYS A 62 0.19 -7.59 15.58
CA LYS A 62 1.45 -7.51 16.35
C LYS A 62 1.45 -6.44 17.44
N ARG A 63 0.75 -5.33 17.22
CA ARG A 63 0.86 -4.08 17.98
C ARG A 63 -0.48 -3.47 18.41
N GLY A 64 -1.59 -4.09 18.03
CA GLY A 64 -2.93 -3.58 18.32
C GLY A 64 -3.43 -2.58 17.28
N LEU A 65 -4.74 -2.33 17.31
CA LEU A 65 -5.43 -1.50 16.33
C LEU A 65 -4.97 -0.03 16.37
N ASP A 66 -4.61 0.49 17.55
CA ASP A 66 -4.20 1.88 17.70
C ASP A 66 -2.91 2.20 16.93
N GLU A 67 -1.91 1.31 16.97
CA GLU A 67 -0.69 1.47 16.17
C GLU A 67 -0.96 1.29 14.66
N ALA A 68 -1.89 0.41 14.28
CA ALA A 68 -2.29 0.27 12.88
C ALA A 68 -3.00 1.52 12.35
N LEU A 69 -3.87 2.13 13.16
CA LEU A 69 -4.52 3.40 12.84
C LEU A 69 -3.52 4.56 12.79
N GLU A 70 -2.52 4.57 13.67
CA GLU A 70 -1.43 5.55 13.61
C GLU A 70 -0.61 5.42 12.32
N ALA A 71 -0.32 4.19 11.89
CA ALA A 71 0.33 3.97 10.61
C ALA A 71 -0.50 4.53 9.43
N SER A 72 -1.82 4.32 9.44
CA SER A 72 -2.72 4.90 8.44
C SER A 72 -2.75 6.42 8.47
N ARG A 73 -2.79 7.04 9.66
CA ARG A 73 -2.73 8.51 9.80
C ARG A 73 -1.43 9.10 9.27
N ARG A 74 -0.29 8.47 9.58
CA ARG A 74 1.02 8.92 9.06
C ARG A 74 1.11 8.73 7.55
N ALA A 75 0.61 7.60 7.04
CA ALA A 75 0.55 7.36 5.61
C ALA A 75 -0.30 8.41 4.87
N SER A 76 -1.42 8.87 5.46
CA SER A 76 -2.25 9.91 4.84
C SER A 76 -1.60 11.29 4.82
N GLN A 77 -0.72 11.60 5.79
CA GLN A 77 0.04 12.85 5.84
C GLN A 77 1.08 12.93 4.71
N VAL A 78 1.69 11.80 4.34
CA VAL A 78 2.69 11.73 3.26
C VAL A 78 2.10 11.21 1.94
N CYS A 79 0.79 10.96 1.88
CA CYS A 79 0.11 10.50 0.66
C CYS A 79 0.04 11.64 -0.36
N GLY A 80 0.20 11.34 -1.65
CA GLY A 80 0.18 12.35 -2.71
C GLY A 80 1.51 13.09 -2.88
N TRP A 81 2.57 12.69 -2.16
CA TRP A 81 3.92 13.22 -2.30
C TRP A 81 4.41 13.20 -3.75
N GLU A 82 3.95 12.24 -4.55
CA GLU A 82 4.33 12.08 -5.95
C GLU A 82 3.77 13.18 -6.87
N GLN A 83 2.78 13.96 -6.43
CA GLN A 83 2.06 14.96 -7.24
C GLN A 83 2.69 16.36 -7.21
N GLY A 84 3.88 16.53 -6.62
CA GLY A 84 4.75 17.65 -6.95
C GLY A 84 5.17 18.60 -5.82
N LEU A 85 4.91 18.28 -4.54
CA LEU A 85 5.36 19.12 -3.41
C LEU A 85 5.78 18.33 -2.14
N GLY A 86 5.76 17.00 -2.17
CA GLY A 86 6.16 16.18 -1.00
C GLY A 86 7.69 16.10 -0.87
N ASP A 87 8.20 16.40 0.32
CA ASP A 87 9.61 16.21 0.66
C ASP A 87 9.87 14.72 0.94
N TRP A 88 10.92 14.18 0.31
CA TRP A 88 11.41 12.83 0.61
C TRP A 88 11.75 12.65 2.09
N SER A 89 12.11 13.73 2.79
CA SER A 89 12.42 13.70 4.22
C SER A 89 11.23 13.24 5.09
N GLU A 90 9.99 13.60 4.73
CA GLU A 90 8.80 13.17 5.46
C GLU A 90 8.52 11.68 5.23
N LEU A 91 8.71 11.22 3.99
CA LEU A 91 8.60 9.80 3.64
C LEU A 91 9.68 8.97 4.34
N GLU A 92 10.92 9.45 4.40
CA GLU A 92 12.02 8.80 5.12
C GLU A 92 11.75 8.75 6.63
N THR A 93 11.21 9.84 7.20
CA THR A 93 10.80 9.88 8.61
C THR A 93 9.70 8.85 8.89
N PHE A 94 8.73 8.72 7.98
CA PHE A 94 7.68 7.72 8.10
C PHE A 94 8.22 6.29 7.95
N ASP A 95 9.07 6.02 6.96
CA ASP A 95 9.72 4.71 6.76
C ASP A 95 10.57 4.33 7.97
N ALA A 96 11.35 5.26 8.53
CA ALA A 96 12.10 5.05 9.75
C ALA A 96 11.18 4.67 10.92
N TRP A 97 10.03 5.35 11.07
CA TRP A 97 9.04 5.02 12.09
C TRP A 97 8.44 3.62 11.91
N LEU A 98 8.16 3.19 10.68
CA LEU A 98 7.68 1.82 10.37
C LEU A 98 8.72 0.73 10.69
N ARG A 99 10.01 1.06 10.59
CA ARG A 99 11.11 0.12 10.86
C ARG A 99 11.47 0.01 12.34
N GLN A 100 11.10 0.99 13.16
CA GLN A 100 11.35 0.96 14.60
C GLN A 100 10.73 -0.27 15.28
N GLY A 101 11.36 -0.73 16.37
CA GLY A 101 10.85 -1.84 17.18
C GLY A 101 10.95 -3.22 16.53
N GLY A 102 11.90 -3.44 15.61
CA GLY A 102 12.17 -4.76 15.03
C GLY A 102 11.10 -5.21 14.02
N HIS A 103 10.66 -4.31 13.13
CA HIS A 103 9.63 -4.57 12.11
C HIS A 103 8.24 -4.93 12.66
N ALA A 104 7.96 -4.58 13.91
CA ALA A 104 6.65 -4.77 14.52
C ALA A 104 5.56 -3.95 13.79
N ARG A 105 5.93 -2.81 13.22
CA ARG A 105 5.07 -1.90 12.45
C ARG A 105 5.21 -2.09 10.93
N ASN A 106 5.78 -3.20 10.47
CA ASN A 106 5.88 -3.47 9.05
C ASN A 106 4.46 -3.69 8.46
N PRO A 107 3.99 -2.86 7.51
CA PRO A 107 2.67 -2.97 6.89
C PRO A 107 2.64 -4.10 5.84
N GLY A 108 2.83 -5.33 6.30
CA GLY A 108 2.98 -6.50 5.43
C GLY A 108 1.70 -6.89 4.71
N THR A 109 0.53 -6.71 5.33
CA THR A 109 -0.74 -6.97 4.63
C THR A 109 -0.94 -5.97 3.49
N THR A 110 -0.57 -4.71 3.70
CA THR A 110 -0.62 -3.70 2.65
C THR A 110 0.33 -4.06 1.51
N ALA A 111 1.55 -4.54 1.83
CA ALA A 111 2.50 -5.01 0.84
C ALA A 111 1.96 -6.19 0.00
N ASP A 112 1.23 -7.12 0.61
CA ASP A 112 0.56 -8.22 -0.11
C ASP A 112 -0.47 -7.67 -1.14
N LEU A 113 -1.25 -6.65 -0.77
CA LEU A 113 -2.20 -6.00 -1.67
C LEU A 113 -1.50 -5.24 -2.81
N VAL A 114 -0.38 -4.55 -2.52
CA VAL A 114 0.43 -3.90 -3.56
C VAL A 114 0.98 -4.94 -4.54
N ALA A 115 1.44 -6.09 -4.06
CA ALA A 115 1.88 -7.19 -4.91
C ALA A 115 0.75 -7.72 -5.79
N ALA A 116 -0.48 -7.83 -5.26
CA ALA A 116 -1.65 -8.20 -6.07
C ALA A 116 -1.98 -7.15 -7.14
N CYS A 117 -1.86 -5.85 -6.83
CA CYS A 117 -2.03 -4.76 -7.81
C CYS A 117 -0.99 -4.83 -8.92
N LEU A 118 0.29 -5.05 -8.57
CA LEU A 118 1.37 -5.22 -9.54
C LEU A 118 1.14 -6.43 -10.44
N PHE A 119 0.73 -7.57 -9.87
CA PHE A 119 0.39 -8.75 -10.63
C PHE A 119 -0.71 -8.47 -11.65
N ALA A 120 -1.82 -7.83 -11.23
CA ALA A 120 -2.91 -7.48 -12.12
C ALA A 120 -2.45 -6.53 -13.24
N ALA A 121 -1.70 -5.47 -12.89
CA ALA A 121 -1.19 -4.51 -13.86
C ALA A 121 -0.24 -5.14 -14.90
N LEU A 122 0.63 -6.05 -14.47
CA LEU A 122 1.54 -6.78 -15.34
C LEU A 122 0.79 -7.77 -16.23
N ARG A 123 -0.19 -8.50 -15.67
CA ARG A 123 -1.02 -9.48 -16.38
C ARG A 123 -1.82 -8.85 -17.50
N GLU A 124 -2.37 -7.66 -17.26
CA GLU A 124 -3.17 -6.88 -18.21
C GLU A 124 -2.31 -6.01 -19.15
N GLY A 125 -0.97 -6.03 -19.00
CA GLY A 125 -0.05 -5.25 -19.83
C GLY A 125 -0.09 -3.74 -19.58
N TRP A 126 -0.67 -3.29 -18.47
CA TRP A 126 -0.72 -1.87 -18.08
C TRP A 126 0.59 -1.37 -17.49
N LEU A 127 1.41 -2.28 -16.98
CA LEU A 127 2.81 -2.03 -16.66
C LEU A 127 3.69 -2.95 -17.50
N THR A 128 4.73 -2.38 -18.09
CA THR A 128 5.75 -3.16 -18.82
C THR A 128 7.00 -3.28 -17.95
N PRO A 129 7.45 -4.51 -17.64
CA PRO A 129 8.71 -4.73 -16.96
C PRO A 129 9.89 -4.07 -17.69
N ARG A 130 10.87 -3.59 -16.93
CA ARG A 130 12.05 -2.93 -17.50
C ARG A 130 12.92 -3.87 -18.36
N TRP A 131 12.88 -5.18 -18.12
CA TRP A 131 13.63 -6.18 -18.91
C TRP A 131 12.96 -6.56 -20.24
N GLN A 132 11.79 -5.99 -20.54
CA GLN A 132 11.10 -6.14 -21.82
C GLN A 132 11.20 -4.87 -22.69
N ARG A 133 12.00 -3.87 -22.29
CA ARG A 133 12.28 -2.65 -23.06
C ARG A 133 13.65 -2.73 -23.72
#